data_AF-A0A933AIZ9-F1
#
_entry.id   AF-A0A933AIZ9-F1
#
_cell.length_a   1.000
_cell.length_b   1.000
_cell.length_c   1.000
_cell.angle_alpha   90.00
_cell.angle_beta   90.00
_cell.angle_gamma   90.00
#
_symmetry.space_group_name_H-M   'P 1'
#
loop_
_entity.id
_entity.type
_entity.pdbx_description
1 polymer ?
#
loop_
_entity_poly.entity_id
_entity_poly.type
_entity_poly.pdbx_seq_one_letter_code
_entity_poly.pdbx_strand_id
1 'polypeptide(L)'
;IAAFEGFGADLAAQGLPSAPRRMIIVHRDPFRPQPRLDRDAEGGMATSVGRVREDRALENGIKYVLVSHNTKMGAAKGCVLLAEYLVKAGYIG
;
A
#
# COMPACT_ATOMS: atom_id res chain seq x y z
N ILE A 1 -2.31 -7.52 11.87
CA ILE A 1 -2.16 -6.04 11.87
C ILE A 1 -0.71 -5.64 11.65
N ALA A 2 0.22 -6.02 12.54
CA ALA A 2 1.66 -5.69 12.41
C ALA A 2 2.26 -6.04 11.04
N ALA A 3 1.89 -7.20 10.48
CA ALA A 3 2.32 -7.59 9.13
C ALA A 3 1.92 -6.60 8.02
N PHE A 4 0.74 -5.97 8.13
CA PHE A 4 0.33 -4.92 7.19
C PHE A 4 1.13 -3.64 7.42
N GLU A 5 1.24 -3.19 8.67
CA GLU A 5 1.90 -1.93 9.01
C GLU A 5 3.40 -1.94 8.69
N GLY A 6 4.06 -3.10 8.80
CA GLY A 6 5.48 -3.27 8.50
C GLY A 6 5.80 -3.54 7.02
N PHE A 7 4.80 -3.75 6.17
CA PHE A 7 5.02 -4.10 4.78
C PHE A 7 5.70 -2.97 4.00
N GLY A 8 6.78 -3.30 3.30
CA GLY A 8 7.52 -2.36 2.44
C GLY A 8 8.39 -1.35 3.18
N ALA A 9 8.70 -1.58 4.46
CA ALA A 9 9.61 -0.75 5.24
C ALA A 9 11.03 -0.70 4.63
N ASP A 10 11.48 -1.80 4.04
CA ASP A 10 12.73 -1.92 3.29
C ASP A 10 12.73 -1.02 2.04
N LEU A 11 11.66 -1.02 1.25
CA LEU A 11 11.51 -0.15 0.09
C LEU A 11 11.45 1.33 0.49
N ALA A 12 10.70 1.66 1.54
CA ALA A 12 10.62 3.03 2.06
C ALA A 12 11.99 3.52 2.56
N ALA A 13 12.77 2.65 3.21
CA ALA A 13 14.12 2.96 3.67
C ALA A 13 15.11 3.23 2.52
N GLN A 14 14.80 2.83 1.28
CA GLN A 14 15.62 3.17 0.13
C GLN A 14 15.53 4.66 -0.26
N GLY A 15 14.55 5.40 0.24
CA GLY A 15 14.42 6.84 -0.02
C GLY A 15 14.24 7.18 -1.50
N LEU A 16 13.58 6.30 -2.26
CA LEU A 16 13.27 6.58 -3.66
C LEU A 16 12.27 7.75 -3.75
N PRO A 17 12.43 8.70 -4.70
CA PRO A 17 11.63 9.92 -4.76
C PRO A 17 10.12 9.69 -4.79
N SER A 18 9.67 8.64 -5.49
CA SER A 18 8.24 8.33 -5.65
C SER A 18 7.72 7.32 -4.62
N ALA A 19 8.57 6.83 -3.71
CA ALA A 19 8.15 5.84 -2.72
C ALA A 19 7.24 6.48 -1.64
N PRO A 20 6.14 5.82 -1.25
CA PRO A 20 5.34 6.26 -0.11
C PRO A 20 6.11 6.00 1.19
N ARG A 21 5.79 6.76 2.25
CA ARG A 21 6.35 6.48 3.59
C ARG A 21 5.79 5.19 4.17
N ARG A 22 4.56 4.85 3.81
CA ARG A 22 3.88 3.60 4.17
C ARG A 22 3.19 3.02 2.95
N MET A 23 3.57 1.79 2.57
CA MET A 23 2.92 1.08 1.47
C MET A 23 1.49 0.66 1.82
N ILE A 24 1.24 0.33 3.09
CA ILE A 24 -0.08 -0.03 3.61
C ILE A 24 -0.41 0.85 4.82
N ILE A 25 -1.61 1.43 4.81
CA ILE A 25 -2.16 2.20 5.93
C ILE A 25 -3.31 1.40 6.51
N VAL A 26 -3.20 1.04 7.80
CA VAL A 26 -4.27 0.30 8.49
C VAL A 26 -5.16 1.27 9.26
N HIS A 27 -6.45 1.28 8.94
CA HIS A 27 -7.46 2.06 9.64
C HIS A 27 -8.08 1.26 10.79
N ARG A 28 -8.18 1.89 11.96
CA ARG A 28 -8.93 1.37 13.12
C ARG A 28 -10.41 1.78 13.11
N ASP A 29 -10.74 2.83 12.36
CA ASP A 29 -12.12 3.28 12.16
C ASP A 29 -12.93 2.17 11.45
N PRO A 30 -14.04 1.69 12.04
CA PRO A 30 -14.85 0.62 11.48
C PRO A 30 -15.51 0.97 10.13
N PHE A 31 -15.60 2.25 9.78
CA PHE A 31 -16.21 2.73 8.53
C PHE A 31 -15.20 2.96 7.41
N ARG A 32 -13.91 2.71 7.65
CA ARG A 32 -12.83 2.87 6.65
C ARG A 32 -12.31 1.52 6.15
N PRO A 33 -11.73 1.44 4.95
CA PRO A 33 -11.54 2.51 3.98
C PRO A 33 -12.81 2.80 3.17
N GLN A 34 -12.83 3.97 2.51
CA GLN A 34 -13.83 4.41 1.56
C GLN A 34 -13.13 4.94 0.29
N PRO A 35 -13.51 4.48 -0.92
CA PRO A 35 -12.81 4.85 -2.15
C PRO A 35 -12.60 6.35 -2.34
N ARG A 36 -13.61 7.18 -2.07
CA ARG A 36 -13.53 8.64 -2.25
C ARG A 36 -12.62 9.33 -1.23
N LEU A 37 -12.49 8.78 -0.02
CA LEU A 37 -11.74 9.41 1.07
C LEU A 37 -10.28 8.92 1.13
N ASP A 38 -10.02 7.70 0.70
CA ASP A 38 -8.76 7.01 0.97
C ASP A 38 -7.90 6.75 -0.28
N ARG A 39 -8.46 6.88 -1.51
CA ARG A 39 -7.70 6.58 -2.73
C ARG A 39 -6.46 7.45 -2.93
N ASP A 40 -6.42 8.65 -2.37
CA ASP A 40 -5.31 9.59 -2.56
C ASP A 40 -4.28 9.55 -1.42
N ALA A 41 -4.39 8.58 -0.50
CA ALA A 41 -3.43 8.36 0.57
C ALA A 41 -2.00 8.17 0.03
N GLU A 42 -1.02 8.81 0.68
CA GLU A 42 0.38 8.89 0.19
C GLU A 42 0.45 9.31 -1.29
N GLY A 43 -0.39 10.27 -1.72
CA GLY A 43 -0.44 10.71 -3.12
C GLY A 43 -0.98 9.65 -4.09
N GLY A 44 -1.75 8.68 -3.59
CA GLY A 44 -2.25 7.52 -4.32
C GLY A 44 -1.24 6.37 -4.43
N MET A 45 -0.19 6.38 -3.60
CA MET A 45 0.86 5.35 -3.52
C MET A 45 0.76 4.46 -2.28
N ALA A 46 -0.29 4.62 -1.46
CA ALA A 46 -0.60 3.66 -0.40
C ALA A 46 -1.87 2.87 -0.68
N THR A 47 -1.89 1.63 -0.17
CA THR A 47 -3.11 0.83 -0.04
C THR A 47 -3.68 1.06 1.35
N SER A 48 -4.92 1.50 1.42
CA SER A 48 -5.63 1.68 2.69
C SER A 48 -6.39 0.40 3.03
N VAL A 49 -6.14 -0.18 4.20
CA VAL A 49 -6.75 -1.42 4.68
C VAL A 49 -7.53 -1.13 5.95
N GLY A 50 -8.70 -1.75 6.13
CA GLY A 50 -9.52 -1.57 7.32
C GLY A 50 -10.44 -2.74 7.58
N ARG A 51 -11.15 -2.68 8.70
CA ARG A 51 -12.11 -3.71 9.15
C ARG A 51 -11.48 -5.11 9.22
N VAL A 52 -10.19 -5.18 9.53
CA VAL A 52 -9.45 -6.44 9.66
C VAL A 52 -10.00 -7.22 10.86
N ARG A 53 -10.45 -8.45 10.63
CA ARG A 53 -11.05 -9.32 11.64
C ARG A 53 -10.95 -10.78 11.21
N GLU A 54 -11.10 -11.69 12.17
CA GLU A 54 -11.22 -13.12 11.89
C GLU A 54 -12.41 -13.40 10.98
N ASP A 55 -12.22 -14.33 10.04
CA ASP A 55 -13.30 -14.83 9.22
C ASP A 55 -13.86 -16.13 9.80
N ARG A 56 -15.19 -16.19 9.93
CA ARG A 56 -15.88 -17.35 10.52
C ARG A 56 -16.10 -18.47 9.49
N ALA A 57 -15.91 -18.18 8.20
CA ALA A 57 -16.06 -19.15 7.12
C ALA A 57 -14.82 -20.04 6.91
N LEU A 58 -13.67 -19.63 7.45
CA LEU A 58 -12.39 -20.31 7.26
C LEU A 58 -11.72 -20.45 8.63
N GLU A 59 -11.26 -21.65 8.98
CA GLU A 59 -10.73 -22.00 10.32
C GLU A 59 -9.64 -21.03 10.83
N ASN A 60 -8.79 -20.54 9.93
CA ASN A 60 -7.76 -19.54 10.22
C ASN A 60 -7.88 -18.32 9.29
N GLY A 61 -9.11 -17.98 8.90
CA GLY A 61 -9.38 -16.91 7.95
C GLY A 61 -9.24 -15.52 8.53
N ILE A 62 -8.85 -14.56 7.69
CA ILE A 62 -8.88 -13.14 7.99
C ILE A 62 -9.66 -12.45 6.88
N LYS A 63 -10.61 -11.59 7.24
CA LYS A 63 -11.32 -10.71 6.33
C LYS A 63 -11.02 -9.26 6.60
N TYR A 64 -10.92 -8.48 5.53
CA TYR A 64 -10.60 -7.07 5.55
C TYR A 64 -11.17 -6.40 4.30
N VAL A 65 -11.13 -5.07 4.27
CA VAL A 65 -11.49 -4.27 3.10
C VAL A 65 -10.29 -3.42 2.73
N LEU A 66 -10.03 -3.27 1.44
CA LEU A 66 -8.93 -2.45 0.94
C LEU A 66 -9.38 -1.47 -0.15
N VAL A 67 -8.65 -0.35 -0.25
CA VAL A 67 -8.74 0.62 -1.34
C VAL A 67 -7.33 0.96 -1.79
N SER A 68 -7.10 0.87 -3.10
CA SER A 68 -5.87 1.32 -3.77
C SER A 68 -6.23 2.15 -5.00
N HIS A 69 -5.37 3.09 -5.39
CA HIS A 69 -5.59 3.89 -6.59
C HIS A 69 -5.09 3.15 -7.83
N ASN A 70 -6.02 2.58 -8.60
CA ASN A 70 -5.71 1.75 -9.78
C ASN A 70 -4.87 2.48 -10.84
N THR A 71 -5.14 3.75 -11.14
CA THR A 71 -4.38 4.48 -12.18
C THR A 71 -3.09 5.16 -11.71
N LYS A 72 -2.89 5.33 -10.39
CA LYS A 72 -1.67 5.92 -9.82
C LYS A 72 -0.70 4.81 -9.41
N MET A 73 -0.95 4.17 -8.26
CA MET A 73 -0.16 3.02 -7.79
C MET A 73 -0.17 1.88 -8.81
N GLY A 74 -1.35 1.49 -9.30
CA GLY A 74 -1.48 0.33 -10.19
C GLY A 74 -1.01 0.56 -11.64
N ALA A 75 -0.61 1.79 -11.99
CA ALA A 75 -0.15 2.12 -13.33
C ALA A 75 0.99 3.14 -13.28
N ALA A 76 0.70 4.42 -13.56
CA ALA A 76 1.74 5.40 -13.91
C ALA A 76 2.80 5.59 -12.83
N LYS A 77 2.39 5.83 -11.57
CA LYS A 77 3.35 6.08 -10.49
C LYS A 77 4.06 4.81 -10.02
N GLY A 78 3.40 3.65 -10.11
CA GLY A 78 4.04 2.35 -9.87
C GLY A 78 5.19 2.10 -10.84
N CYS A 79 5.00 2.40 -12.13
CA CYS A 79 6.05 2.29 -13.14
C CYS A 79 7.22 3.23 -12.87
N VAL A 80 6.95 4.48 -12.44
CA VAL A 80 8.02 5.43 -12.08
C VAL A 80 8.83 4.92 -10.90
N LEU A 81 8.17 4.46 -9.83
CA LEU A 81 8.86 3.89 -8.66
C LEU A 81 9.71 2.67 -9.03
N LEU A 82 9.20 1.80 -9.91
CA LEU A 82 9.95 0.66 -10.43
C LEU A 82 11.19 1.13 -11.21
N ALA A 83 11.06 2.13 -12.08
CA ALA A 83 12.19 2.67 -12.83
C ALA A 83 13.24 3.30 -11.90
N GLU A 84 12.83 4.07 -10.89
CA GLU A 84 13.72 4.62 -9.86
C GLU A 84 14.50 3.52 -9.14
N TYR A 85 13.82 2.42 -8.78
CA TYR A 85 14.47 1.26 -8.16
C TYR A 85 15.48 0.60 -9.11
N LEU A 86 15.11 0.36 -10.37
CA LEU A 86 15.99 -0.31 -11.34
C LEU A 86 17.24 0.51 -11.64
N VAL A 87 17.13 1.84 -11.72
CA VAL A 87 18.28 2.75 -11.83
C VAL A 87 19.16 2.62 -10.59
N LYS A 88 18.59 2.71 -9.39
CA LYS A 88 19.34 2.60 -8.13
C LYS A 88 20.05 1.25 -7.98
N ALA A 89 19.42 0.18 -8.44
CA ALA A 89 19.98 -1.17 -8.40
C ALA A 89 20.97 -1.48 -9.54
N GLY A 90 21.19 -0.54 -10.47
CA GLY A 90 22.16 -0.68 -11.55
C GLY A 90 21.73 -1.58 -12.71
N TYR A 91 20.43 -1.87 -12.84
CA TYR A 91 19.91 -2.69 -13.94
C TYR A 91 19.67 -1.89 -15.23
N ILE A 92 19.41 -0.58 -15.10
CA ILE A 92 19.19 0.35 -16.23
C ILE A 92 19.92 1.66 -15.94
N GLY A 93 20.47 2.29 -16.97
CA GLY A 93 21.24 3.54 -16.87
C GLY A 93 21.72 4.00 -18.23
#